data_AF-A0A2D8YEL6-F1
#
_entry.id   AF-A0A2D8YEL6-F1
#
_cell.length_a   1.000
_cell.length_b   1.000
_cell.length_c   1.000
_cell.angle_alpha   90.00
_cell.angle_beta   90.00
_cell.angle_gamma   90.00
#
_symmetry.space_group_name_H-M   'P 1'
#
loop_
_entity.id
_entity.type
_entity.pdbx_description
1 polymer ?
#
loop_
_entity_poly.entity_id
_entity_poly.type
_entity_poly.pdbx_seq_one_letter_code
_entity_poly.pdbx_strand_id
1 'polypeptide(L)'
;MLNCDLLIVGFFTDWDYLNCLIEHCLTRVSPSKIFVVDPASSADLLEKAPALAEAGARATTVFAHVRETGDSFLTKLRLQFSKSYVRQVLSPGLKAYREQFDADADPSLMNLDEIDNPSLWQLRRNIEGALPNQPAQRHEPIEAPVLGFIIIRLLAAGATWDGPLLKLEDRFIRVIGASGKFVHDLEKSYSGSVPPGASPDVTIAVGAAQNFLPPDIARSSETENIVRPASGQFCTDRDFEEVLEIA
;
A
#
# COMPACT_ATOMS: atom_id res chain seq x y z
N MET A 1 25.53 -11.66 14.52
CA MET A 1 24.63 -10.96 15.46
C MET A 1 23.56 -10.26 14.64
N LEU A 2 22.30 -10.32 15.03
CA LEU A 2 21.24 -9.58 14.36
C LEU A 2 21.41 -8.09 14.68
N ASN A 3 21.92 -7.33 13.71
CA ASN A 3 21.99 -5.87 13.75
C ASN A 3 20.65 -5.28 13.30
N CYS A 4 19.56 -5.59 13.99
CA CYS A 4 18.26 -5.01 13.73
C CYS A 4 17.96 -3.88 14.74
N ASP A 5 17.29 -2.84 14.26
CA ASP A 5 16.66 -1.84 15.15
C ASP A 5 15.47 -2.52 15.87
N LEU A 6 15.22 -2.15 17.13
CA LEU A 6 14.12 -2.69 17.93
C LEU A 6 12.96 -1.70 18.02
N LEU A 7 11.77 -2.20 17.69
CA LEU A 7 10.51 -1.56 18.04
C LEU A 7 9.78 -2.47 19.03
N ILE A 8 9.46 -1.91 20.18
CA ILE A 8 8.77 -2.58 21.28
C ILE A 8 7.43 -1.87 21.48
N VAL A 9 6.33 -2.62 21.45
CA VAL A 9 4.98 -2.08 21.63
C VAL A 9 4.29 -2.81 22.78
N GLY A 10 4.07 -2.10 23.89
CA GLY A 10 3.58 -2.68 25.15
C GLY A 10 4.64 -3.57 25.79
N PHE A 11 5.52 -2.99 26.62
CA PHE A 11 6.72 -3.70 27.08
C PHE A 11 6.54 -4.52 28.37
N PHE A 12 5.39 -4.46 29.03
CA PHE A 12 5.20 -5.18 30.29
C PHE A 12 3.89 -5.92 30.35
N THR A 13 3.98 -7.17 30.82
CA THR A 13 2.83 -8.03 31.07
C THR A 13 2.87 -8.51 32.51
N ASP A 14 1.72 -8.91 33.05
CA ASP A 14 1.65 -9.54 34.38
C ASP A 14 2.19 -10.99 34.40
N TRP A 15 2.94 -11.40 33.36
CA TRP A 15 3.43 -12.77 33.17
C TRP A 15 4.95 -12.81 33.33
N ASP A 16 5.42 -13.14 34.54
CA ASP A 16 6.84 -13.16 34.90
C ASP A 16 7.72 -13.98 33.94
N TYR A 17 7.22 -15.12 33.45
CA TYR A 17 7.96 -15.94 32.47
C TYR A 17 8.22 -15.20 31.16
N LEU A 18 7.23 -14.46 30.65
CA LEU A 18 7.37 -13.70 29.41
C LEU A 18 8.34 -12.55 29.60
N ASN A 19 8.26 -11.87 30.75
CA ASN A 19 9.19 -10.81 31.11
C ASN A 19 10.63 -11.35 31.16
N CYS A 20 10.89 -12.45 31.89
CA CYS A 20 12.20 -13.11 31.92
C CYS A 20 12.74 -13.48 30.52
N LEU A 21 11.87 -13.98 29.63
CA LEU A 21 12.25 -14.32 28.25
C LEU A 21 12.66 -13.08 27.45
N ILE A 22 11.90 -11.99 27.55
CA ILE A 22 12.18 -10.74 26.87
C ILE A 22 13.51 -10.15 27.38
N GLU A 23 13.71 -10.10 28.69
CA GLU A 23 14.97 -9.63 29.29
C GLU A 23 16.16 -10.45 28.81
N HIS A 24 16.02 -11.78 28.78
CA HIS A 24 17.05 -12.67 28.27
C HIS A 24 17.40 -12.37 26.81
N CYS A 25 16.40 -12.13 25.96
CA CYS A 25 16.60 -11.76 24.57
C CYS A 25 17.31 -10.39 24.43
N LEU A 26 16.93 -9.40 25.22
CA LEU A 26 17.52 -8.05 25.19
C LEU A 26 19.01 -8.03 25.55
N THR A 27 19.49 -8.96 26.39
CA THR A 27 20.93 -9.08 26.70
C THR A 27 21.77 -9.64 25.56
N ARG A 28 21.15 -10.29 24.57
CA ARG A 28 21.84 -10.97 23.45
C ARG A 28 21.84 -10.18 22.15
N VAL A 29 21.22 -9.01 22.12
CA VAL A 29 21.12 -8.14 20.95
C VAL A 29 21.84 -6.82 21.19
N SER A 30 22.38 -6.23 20.12
CA SER A 30 23.08 -4.95 20.13
C SER A 30 22.46 -4.01 19.08
N PRO A 31 21.20 -3.59 19.26
CA PRO A 31 20.51 -2.73 18.30
C PRO A 31 21.13 -1.32 18.26
N SER A 32 21.11 -0.69 17.09
CA SER A 32 21.53 0.70 16.94
C SER A 32 20.45 1.66 17.47
N LYS A 33 19.18 1.32 17.22
CA LYS A 33 18.03 2.08 17.70
C LYS A 33 17.05 1.20 18.46
N ILE A 34 16.49 1.74 19.52
CA ILE A 34 15.42 1.13 20.31
C ILE A 34 14.30 2.15 20.49
N PHE A 35 13.09 1.76 20.10
CA PHE A 35 11.87 2.51 20.32
C PHE A 35 10.95 1.68 21.22
N VAL A 36 10.51 2.28 22.34
CA VAL A 36 9.57 1.67 23.26
C VAL A 36 8.29 2.47 23.23
N VAL A 37 7.17 1.82 22.93
CA VAL A 37 5.84 2.43 22.87
C VAL A 37 5.03 1.91 24.03
N ASP A 38 4.77 2.76 25.01
CA ASP A 38 4.03 2.42 26.22
C ASP A 38 3.34 3.67 26.79
N PRO A 39 2.09 3.60 27.27
CA PRO A 39 1.40 4.77 27.82
C PRO A 39 1.93 5.20 29.21
N ALA A 40 2.70 4.35 29.91
CA ALA A 40 3.22 4.64 31.24
C ALA A 40 4.16 5.87 31.25
N SER A 41 4.48 6.35 32.45
CA SER A 41 5.56 7.32 32.58
C SER A 41 6.91 6.64 32.31
N SER A 42 7.91 7.40 31.86
CA SER A 42 9.25 6.84 31.69
C SER A 42 9.82 6.31 33.00
N ALA A 43 9.46 6.89 34.14
CA ALA A 43 9.90 6.40 35.44
C ALA A 43 9.31 5.01 35.75
N ASP A 44 8.00 4.86 35.58
CA ASP A 44 7.31 3.57 35.83
C ASP A 44 7.80 2.48 34.87
N LEU A 45 8.05 2.84 33.61
CA LEU A 45 8.62 1.91 32.62
C LEU A 45 9.98 1.41 33.08
N LEU A 46 10.88 2.30 33.48
CA LEU A 46 12.24 1.92 33.90
C LEU A 46 12.25 1.12 35.21
N GLU A 47 11.34 1.43 36.13
CA GLU A 47 11.17 0.66 37.37
C GLU A 47 10.72 -0.76 37.08
N LYS A 48 9.75 -0.94 36.18
CA LYS A 48 9.26 -2.26 35.79
C LYS A 48 10.25 -3.03 34.93
N ALA A 49 11.00 -2.33 34.09
CA ALA A 49 11.83 -2.91 33.03
C ALA A 49 13.31 -2.49 33.09
N PRO A 50 14.06 -2.91 34.13
CA PRO A 50 15.47 -2.53 34.27
C PRO A 50 16.34 -3.05 33.10
N ALA A 51 16.08 -4.26 32.57
CA ALA A 51 16.83 -4.80 31.44
C ALA A 51 16.64 -3.98 30.14
N LEU A 52 15.49 -3.32 29.98
CA LEU A 52 15.23 -2.41 28.86
C LEU A 52 16.04 -1.12 29.00
N ALA A 53 16.16 -0.60 30.22
CA ALA A 53 17.01 0.54 30.52
C ALA A 53 18.47 0.24 30.16
N GLU A 54 18.96 -0.94 30.55
CA GLU A 54 20.31 -1.39 30.21
C GLU A 54 20.50 -1.56 28.70
N ALA A 55 19.52 -2.15 28.00
CA ALA A 55 19.55 -2.26 26.55
C ALA A 55 19.56 -0.88 25.87
N GLY A 56 18.79 0.07 26.40
CA GLY A 56 18.79 1.47 25.98
C GLY A 56 20.14 2.14 26.14
N ALA A 57 20.81 1.94 27.28
CA ALA A 57 22.15 2.46 27.53
C ALA A 57 23.22 1.87 26.59
N ARG A 58 22.99 0.66 26.06
CA ARG A 58 23.86 0.03 25.05
C ARG A 58 23.54 0.44 23.61
N ALA A 59 22.40 1.07 23.35
CA ALA A 59 22.02 1.49 22.01
C ALA A 59 22.98 2.56 21.50
N THR A 60 23.51 2.38 20.28
CA THR A 60 24.58 3.25 19.76
C THR A 60 24.08 4.55 19.15
N THR A 61 22.77 4.66 18.86
CA THR A 61 22.23 5.80 18.12
C THR A 61 21.01 6.41 18.80
N VAL A 62 19.96 5.62 19.09
CA VAL A 62 18.73 6.15 19.70
C VAL A 62 18.14 5.17 20.70
N PHE A 63 17.75 5.69 21.87
CA PHE A 63 16.77 5.08 22.76
C PHE A 63 15.63 6.08 22.95
N ALA A 64 14.42 5.74 22.50
CA ALA A 64 13.27 6.63 22.56
C ALA A 64 12.07 5.94 23.23
N HIS A 65 11.51 6.60 24.23
CA HIS A 65 10.24 6.22 24.84
C HIS A 65 9.12 7.08 24.25
N VAL A 66 8.22 6.44 23.50
CA VAL A 66 7.03 7.04 22.90
C VAL A 66 5.85 6.77 23.83
N ARG A 67 5.41 7.82 24.53
CA ARG A 67 4.33 7.74 25.51
C ARG A 67 2.96 7.73 24.85
N GLU A 68 2.58 6.58 24.29
CA GLU A 68 1.35 6.38 23.54
C GLU A 68 0.88 4.93 23.65
N THR A 69 -0.40 4.68 23.42
CA THR A 69 -0.92 3.31 23.31
C THR A 69 -0.41 2.64 22.02
N GLY A 70 -0.29 1.31 22.07
CA GLY A 70 0.19 0.54 20.92
C GLY A 70 -0.73 0.68 19.69
N ASP A 71 -2.04 0.72 19.87
CA ASP A 71 -3.01 0.85 18.79
C ASP A 71 -2.87 2.19 18.05
N SER A 72 -2.74 3.29 18.79
CA SER A 72 -2.63 4.63 18.20
C SER A 72 -1.28 4.83 17.50
N PHE A 73 -0.19 4.35 18.12
CA PHE A 73 1.12 4.35 17.48
C PHE A 73 1.14 3.51 16.20
N LEU A 74 0.65 2.27 16.24
CA LEU A 74 0.65 1.38 15.07
C LEU A 74 -0.27 1.90 13.96
N THR A 75 -1.35 2.59 14.31
CA THR A 75 -2.22 3.29 13.35
C THR A 75 -1.45 4.38 12.61
N LYS A 76 -0.69 5.23 13.33
CA LYS A 76 0.15 6.26 12.72
C LYS A 76 1.29 5.67 11.88
N LEU A 77 1.96 4.64 12.40
CA LEU A 77 3.06 3.98 11.70
C LEU A 77 2.58 3.35 10.39
N ARG A 78 1.43 2.64 10.41
CA ARG A 78 0.83 2.05 9.21
C ARG A 78 0.48 3.11 8.16
N LEU A 79 -0.01 4.26 8.61
CA LEU A 79 -0.37 5.38 7.73
C LEU A 79 0.87 5.92 7.03
N GLN A 80 1.90 6.26 7.81
CA GLN A 80 3.14 6.84 7.27
C GLN A 80 3.90 5.84 6.40
N PHE A 81 3.95 4.57 6.80
CA PHE A 81 4.53 3.50 6.00
C PHE A 81 3.84 3.40 4.63
N SER A 82 2.51 3.34 4.62
CA SER A 82 1.77 3.18 3.36
C SER A 82 1.86 4.41 2.46
N LYS A 83 1.83 5.63 3.03
CA LYS A 83 2.11 6.86 2.27
C LYS A 83 3.52 6.86 1.67
N SER A 84 4.53 6.44 2.43
CA SER A 84 5.91 6.32 1.91
C SER A 84 5.98 5.30 0.78
N TYR A 85 5.37 4.13 0.95
CA TYR A 85 5.31 3.08 -0.06
C TYR A 85 4.70 3.58 -1.38
N VAL A 86 3.55 4.26 -1.32
CA VAL A 86 2.89 4.81 -2.50
C VAL A 86 3.73 5.92 -3.14
N ARG A 87 4.34 6.81 -2.36
CA ARG A 87 5.25 7.85 -2.88
C ARG A 87 6.46 7.26 -3.61
N GLN A 88 7.00 6.14 -3.13
CA GLN A 88 8.09 5.43 -3.82
C GLN A 88 7.66 4.88 -5.19
N VAL A 89 6.39 4.51 -5.37
CA VAL A 89 5.82 4.12 -6.66
C VAL A 89 5.59 5.33 -7.56
N LEU A 90 5.05 6.42 -7.01
CA LEU A 90 4.75 7.63 -7.77
C LEU A 90 6.01 8.38 -8.21
N SER A 91 7.10 8.32 -7.44
CA SER A 91 8.30 9.13 -7.71
C SER A 91 8.96 8.80 -9.06
N PRO A 92 9.23 7.53 -9.43
CA PRO A 92 9.68 7.19 -10.78
C PRO A 92 8.66 7.53 -11.87
N GLY A 93 7.36 7.40 -11.58
CA GLY A 93 6.29 7.76 -12.50
C GLY A 93 6.23 9.26 -12.81
N LEU A 94 6.38 10.10 -11.79
CA LEU A 94 6.45 11.54 -11.92
C LEU A 94 7.67 11.97 -12.72
N LYS A 95 8.81 11.29 -12.52
CA LYS A 95 10.01 11.50 -13.34
C LYS A 95 9.73 11.18 -14.82
N ALA A 96 9.17 10.01 -15.11
CA ALA A 96 8.83 9.61 -16.47
C ALA A 96 7.81 10.57 -17.14
N TYR A 97 6.83 11.05 -16.38
CA TYR A 97 5.86 12.04 -16.85
C TYR A 97 6.52 13.36 -17.25
N ARG A 98 7.43 13.88 -16.42
CA ARG A 98 8.20 15.10 -16.74
C ARG A 98 9.04 14.94 -17.99
N GLU A 99 9.71 13.80 -18.14
CA GLU A 99 10.53 13.48 -19.32
C GLU A 99 9.69 13.37 -20.60
N GLN A 100 8.46 12.86 -20.52
CA GLN A 100 7.61 12.67 -21.69
C GLN A 100 6.92 13.96 -22.16
N PHE A 101 6.46 14.80 -21.24
CA PHE A 101 5.66 15.99 -21.56
C PHE A 101 6.42 17.32 -21.48
N ASP A 102 7.72 17.29 -21.14
CA ASP A 102 8.57 18.48 -20.94
C ASP A 102 7.91 19.53 -20.03
N ALA A 103 7.21 19.04 -18.99
CA ALA A 103 6.35 19.85 -18.14
C ALA A 103 6.83 19.84 -16.68
N ASP A 104 6.74 21.00 -16.03
CA ASP A 104 6.86 21.09 -14.57
C ASP A 104 5.62 20.47 -13.92
N ALA A 105 5.69 19.17 -13.67
CA ALA A 105 4.59 18.46 -13.01
C ALA A 105 4.39 18.97 -11.58
N ASP A 106 3.15 19.39 -11.28
CA ASP A 106 2.72 19.92 -10.00
C ASP A 106 3.11 18.96 -8.84
N PRO A 107 3.88 19.41 -7.85
CA PRO A 107 4.20 18.60 -6.66
C PRO A 107 2.97 18.06 -5.92
N SER A 108 1.81 18.70 -6.06
CA SER A 108 0.55 18.28 -5.44
C SER A 108 0.06 16.90 -5.91
N LEU A 109 0.52 16.44 -7.08
CA LEU A 109 0.20 15.12 -7.64
C LEU A 109 0.71 13.95 -6.75
N MET A 110 1.63 14.22 -5.83
CA MET A 110 2.09 13.23 -4.84
C MET A 110 1.43 13.38 -3.46
N ASN A 111 0.41 14.23 -3.35
CA ASN A 111 -0.32 14.43 -2.11
C ASN A 111 -1.22 13.22 -1.82
N LEU A 112 -1.08 12.68 -0.61
CA LEU A 112 -1.85 11.54 -0.10
C LEU A 112 -2.49 11.88 1.25
N ASP A 113 -2.60 13.16 1.61
CA ASP A 113 -2.92 13.56 2.98
C ASP A 113 -4.33 13.23 3.42
N GLU A 114 -5.26 13.20 2.46
CA GLU A 114 -6.67 12.89 2.69
C GLU A 114 -6.99 11.38 2.60
N ILE A 115 -6.02 10.54 2.24
CA ILE A 115 -6.25 9.10 2.11
C ILE A 115 -6.06 8.40 3.47
N ASP A 116 -7.09 7.68 3.90
CA ASP A 116 -7.09 6.97 5.17
C ASP A 116 -6.30 5.64 5.13
N ASN A 117 -6.11 5.06 6.31
CA ASN A 117 -5.36 3.82 6.49
C ASN A 117 -5.95 2.62 5.73
N PRO A 118 -7.25 2.32 5.83
CA PRO A 118 -7.88 1.24 5.06
C PRO A 118 -7.70 1.42 3.54
N SER A 119 -7.89 2.63 3.02
CA SER A 119 -7.73 2.92 1.61
C SER A 119 -6.28 2.78 1.15
N LEU A 120 -5.32 3.28 1.93
CA LEU A 120 -3.90 3.10 1.63
C LEU A 120 -3.47 1.63 1.64
N TRP A 121 -4.03 0.82 2.56
CA TRP A 121 -3.77 -0.63 2.56
C TRP A 121 -4.31 -1.29 1.30
N GLN A 122 -5.51 -0.92 0.88
CA GLN A 122 -6.11 -1.43 -0.35
C GLN A 122 -5.38 -0.94 -1.61
N LEU A 123 -4.89 0.30 -1.62
CA LEU A 123 -4.05 0.84 -2.68
C LEU A 123 -2.73 0.06 -2.80
N ARG A 124 -2.10 -0.31 -1.67
CA ARG A 124 -0.92 -1.19 -1.69
C ARG A 124 -1.23 -2.54 -2.33
N ARG A 125 -2.37 -3.16 -2.01
CA ARG A 125 -2.80 -4.41 -2.66
C ARG A 125 -2.96 -4.26 -4.16
N ASN A 126 -3.55 -3.14 -4.59
CA ASN A 126 -3.72 -2.82 -5.99
C ASN A 126 -2.35 -2.69 -6.69
N ILE A 127 -1.43 -1.93 -6.11
CA ILE A 127 -0.05 -1.75 -6.61
C ILE A 127 0.68 -3.10 -6.72
N GLU A 128 0.57 -3.95 -5.69
CA GLU A 128 1.21 -5.28 -5.67
C GLU A 128 0.53 -6.30 -6.61
N GLY A 129 -0.64 -5.98 -7.16
CA GLY A 129 -1.41 -6.92 -7.97
C GLY A 129 -1.99 -8.09 -7.17
N ALA A 130 -2.21 -7.89 -5.86
CA ALA A 130 -2.73 -8.91 -4.96
C ALA A 130 -4.16 -9.28 -5.34
N LEU A 131 -4.49 -10.58 -5.32
CA LEU A 131 -5.85 -11.07 -5.61
C LEU A 131 -6.84 -10.67 -4.49
N PRO A 132 -8.18 -10.72 -4.73
CA PRO A 132 -9.20 -10.30 -3.76
C PRO A 132 -9.07 -10.85 -2.34
N ASN A 133 -8.50 -12.04 -2.18
CA ASN A 133 -8.31 -12.70 -0.87
C ASN A 133 -6.85 -12.72 -0.39
N GLN A 134 -5.97 -11.94 -1.02
CA GLN A 134 -4.55 -11.87 -0.68
C GLN A 134 -4.21 -10.51 -0.07
N PRO A 135 -3.47 -10.48 1.06
CA PRO A 135 -3.00 -9.23 1.66
C PRO A 135 -1.85 -8.63 0.83
N ALA A 136 -1.57 -7.34 1.04
CA ALA A 136 -0.31 -6.74 0.64
C ALA A 136 0.82 -7.34 1.49
N GLN A 137 1.87 -7.85 0.85
CA GLN A 137 2.95 -8.61 1.51
C GLN A 137 4.30 -7.92 1.40
N ARG A 138 4.49 -7.04 0.42
CA ARG A 138 5.82 -6.47 0.17
C ARG A 138 6.13 -5.33 1.12
N HIS A 139 7.37 -5.30 1.60
CA HIS A 139 7.89 -4.22 2.43
C HIS A 139 8.33 -3.02 1.59
N GLU A 140 8.72 -3.29 0.34
CA GLU A 140 9.13 -2.29 -0.65
C GLU A 140 8.32 -2.47 -1.94
N PRO A 141 8.02 -1.38 -2.67
CA PRO A 141 7.34 -1.48 -3.94
C PRO A 141 8.19 -2.20 -4.99
N ILE A 142 7.51 -2.85 -5.94
CA ILE A 142 8.17 -3.31 -7.16
C ILE A 142 8.58 -2.08 -7.96
N GLU A 143 9.77 -2.09 -8.55
CA GLU A 143 10.16 -1.10 -9.55
C GLU A 143 9.28 -1.25 -10.80
N ALA A 144 8.17 -0.51 -10.81
CA ALA A 144 7.19 -0.50 -11.88
C ALA A 144 6.91 0.96 -12.27
N PRO A 145 7.84 1.63 -12.99
CA PRO A 145 7.71 3.05 -13.31
C PRO A 145 6.43 3.35 -14.11
N VAL A 146 5.99 2.41 -14.96
CA VAL A 146 4.72 2.52 -15.70
C VAL A 146 3.52 2.65 -14.75
N LEU A 147 3.50 1.93 -13.63
CA LEU A 147 2.38 2.00 -12.68
C LEU A 147 2.29 3.39 -12.03
N GLY A 148 3.43 3.93 -11.58
CA GLY A 148 3.49 5.30 -11.09
C GLY A 148 3.11 6.31 -12.18
N PHE A 149 3.60 6.12 -13.40
CA PHE A 149 3.34 7.00 -14.53
C PHE A 149 1.84 7.10 -14.85
N ILE A 150 1.14 5.97 -14.93
CA ILE A 150 -0.31 5.95 -15.19
C ILE A 150 -1.07 6.72 -14.11
N ILE A 151 -0.75 6.50 -12.83
CA ILE A 151 -1.40 7.23 -11.74
C ILE A 151 -1.15 8.73 -11.85
N ILE A 152 0.10 9.15 -12.09
CA ILE A 152 0.44 10.56 -12.28
C ILE A 152 -0.27 11.16 -13.49
N ARG A 153 -0.38 10.42 -14.59
CA ARG A 153 -1.07 10.86 -15.81
C ARG A 153 -2.55 11.11 -15.55
N LEU A 154 -3.21 10.23 -14.81
CA LEU A 154 -4.61 10.41 -14.40
C LEU A 154 -4.77 11.64 -13.50
N LEU A 155 -3.92 11.79 -12.48
CA LEU A 155 -3.96 12.95 -11.58
C LEU A 155 -3.71 14.26 -12.34
N ALA A 156 -2.77 14.26 -13.29
CA ALA A 156 -2.50 15.41 -14.15
C ALA A 156 -3.65 15.73 -15.11
N ALA A 157 -4.46 14.74 -15.48
CA ALA A 157 -5.70 14.91 -16.24
C ALA A 157 -6.88 15.40 -15.36
N GLY A 158 -6.65 15.68 -14.08
CA GLY A 158 -7.66 16.19 -13.16
C GLY A 158 -8.34 15.12 -12.31
N ALA A 159 -7.85 13.87 -12.32
CA ALA A 159 -8.34 12.86 -11.40
C ALA A 159 -7.98 13.22 -9.95
N THR A 160 -8.81 12.81 -9.00
CA THR A 160 -8.58 12.99 -7.56
C THR A 160 -8.66 11.64 -6.84
N TRP A 161 -8.01 11.53 -5.69
CA TRP A 161 -8.11 10.32 -4.87
C TRP A 161 -9.49 10.20 -4.24
N ASP A 162 -10.14 9.06 -4.41
CA ASP A 162 -11.32 8.67 -3.64
C ASP A 162 -11.07 7.28 -3.03
N GLY A 163 -10.60 7.29 -1.78
CA GLY A 163 -10.13 6.09 -1.10
C GLY A 163 -9.03 5.37 -1.91
N PRO A 164 -9.21 4.07 -2.28
CA PRO A 164 -8.23 3.32 -3.06
C PRO A 164 -8.36 3.50 -4.58
N LEU A 165 -9.31 4.34 -5.04
CA LEU A 165 -9.61 4.60 -6.44
C LEU A 165 -9.22 6.04 -6.81
N LEU A 166 -9.16 6.29 -8.11
CA LEU A 166 -9.08 7.63 -8.67
C LEU A 166 -10.44 7.98 -9.26
N LYS A 167 -10.93 9.17 -8.96
CA LYS A 167 -12.14 9.71 -9.57
C LYS A 167 -11.76 10.72 -10.64
N LEU A 168 -12.14 10.46 -11.89
CA LEU A 168 -12.02 11.38 -13.01
C LEU A 168 -13.41 11.66 -13.54
N GLU A 169 -13.85 12.91 -13.43
CA GLU A 169 -15.25 13.31 -13.68
C GLU A 169 -16.22 12.46 -12.82
N ASP A 170 -17.13 11.71 -13.44
CA ASP A 170 -18.07 10.81 -12.76
C ASP A 170 -17.64 9.33 -12.79
N ARG A 171 -16.41 9.04 -13.23
CA ARG A 171 -15.89 7.66 -13.34
C ARG A 171 -14.90 7.32 -12.23
N PHE A 172 -15.08 6.14 -11.64
CA PHE A 172 -14.14 5.52 -10.71
C PHE A 172 -13.16 4.61 -11.43
N ILE A 173 -11.88 4.91 -11.27
CA ILE A 173 -10.78 4.23 -11.93
C ILE A 173 -9.95 3.49 -10.88
N ARG A 174 -9.77 2.19 -11.09
CA ARG A 174 -8.86 1.37 -10.31
C ARG A 174 -7.60 1.09 -11.11
N VAL A 175 -6.44 1.43 -10.56
CA VAL A 175 -5.14 1.06 -11.16
C VAL A 175 -4.58 -0.12 -10.40
N ILE A 176 -4.31 -1.24 -11.09
CA ILE A 176 -3.74 -2.44 -10.47
C ILE A 176 -2.48 -2.89 -11.20
N GLY A 177 -1.47 -3.35 -10.46
CA GLY A 177 -0.32 -4.03 -11.03
C GLY A 177 -0.71 -5.43 -11.52
N ALA A 178 -0.40 -5.76 -12.77
CA ALA A 178 -0.73 -7.06 -13.34
C ALA A 178 0.49 -7.97 -13.53
N SER A 179 1.72 -7.40 -13.51
CA SER A 179 2.99 -8.14 -13.56
C SER A 179 3.04 -9.26 -14.63
N GLY A 180 2.62 -8.95 -15.87
CA GLY A 180 2.68 -9.89 -17.00
C GLY A 180 1.49 -10.86 -17.12
N LYS A 181 0.45 -10.73 -16.30
CA LYS A 181 -0.80 -11.49 -16.46
C LYS A 181 -1.59 -11.01 -17.69
N PHE A 182 -2.47 -11.86 -18.22
CA PHE A 182 -3.45 -11.42 -19.20
C PHE A 182 -4.61 -10.68 -18.53
N VAL A 183 -5.17 -9.68 -19.22
CA VAL A 183 -6.31 -8.88 -18.70
C VAL A 183 -7.50 -9.76 -18.35
N HIS A 184 -7.87 -10.72 -19.21
CA HIS A 184 -9.03 -11.60 -18.99
C HIS A 184 -8.86 -12.54 -17.78
N ASP A 185 -7.64 -13.00 -17.49
CA ASP A 185 -7.36 -13.82 -16.30
C ASP A 185 -7.53 -12.99 -15.02
N LEU A 186 -7.13 -11.73 -15.07
CA LEU A 186 -7.27 -10.80 -13.97
C LEU A 186 -8.74 -10.47 -13.73
N GLU A 187 -9.48 -10.09 -14.77
CA GLU A 187 -10.93 -9.88 -14.72
C GLU A 187 -11.65 -11.08 -14.12
N LYS A 188 -11.36 -12.30 -14.60
CA LYS A 188 -11.93 -13.54 -14.05
C LYS A 188 -11.61 -13.74 -12.58
N SER A 189 -10.40 -13.40 -12.15
CA SER A 189 -9.96 -13.51 -10.75
C SER A 189 -10.66 -12.52 -9.82
N TYR A 190 -11.15 -11.39 -10.37
CA TYR A 190 -11.94 -10.39 -9.66
C TYR A 190 -13.45 -10.61 -9.81
N SER A 191 -13.88 -11.49 -10.71
CA SER A 191 -15.28 -11.83 -10.91
C SER A 191 -15.91 -12.39 -9.64
N GLY A 192 -17.03 -11.80 -9.21
CA GLY A 192 -17.74 -12.21 -7.99
C GLY A 192 -17.08 -11.76 -6.68
N SER A 193 -15.97 -11.01 -6.75
CA SER A 193 -15.43 -10.33 -5.57
C SER A 193 -16.19 -9.04 -5.29
N VAL A 194 -16.40 -8.73 -4.01
CA VAL A 194 -17.00 -7.45 -3.59
C VAL A 194 -15.90 -6.38 -3.61
N PRO A 195 -16.07 -5.28 -4.37
CA PRO A 195 -15.12 -4.18 -4.34
C PRO A 195 -15.01 -3.59 -2.93
N PRO A 196 -13.80 -3.22 -2.49
CA PRO A 196 -13.59 -2.53 -1.23
C PRO A 196 -14.01 -1.06 -1.40
N GLY A 197 -15.31 -0.79 -1.29
CA GLY A 197 -15.91 0.54 -1.49
C GLY A 197 -16.77 0.60 -2.75
N ALA A 198 -16.55 1.64 -3.57
CA ALA A 198 -17.23 1.78 -4.85
C ALA A 198 -16.75 0.73 -5.86
N SER A 199 -17.66 0.26 -6.71
CA SER A 199 -17.29 -0.52 -7.89
C SER A 199 -16.56 0.39 -8.88
N PRO A 200 -15.34 0.04 -9.33
CA PRO A 200 -14.70 0.83 -10.37
C PRO A 200 -15.45 0.68 -11.69
N ASP A 201 -15.62 1.78 -12.41
CA ASP A 201 -16.14 1.79 -13.79
C ASP A 201 -15.07 1.28 -14.75
N VAL A 202 -13.79 1.61 -14.47
CA VAL A 202 -12.63 1.16 -15.26
C VAL A 202 -11.55 0.60 -14.34
N THR A 203 -10.99 -0.55 -14.69
CA THR A 203 -9.81 -1.12 -14.06
C THR A 203 -8.65 -1.19 -15.05
N ILE A 204 -7.61 -0.39 -14.81
CA ILE A 204 -6.38 -0.39 -15.61
C ILE A 204 -5.43 -1.43 -15.03
N ALA A 205 -5.18 -2.49 -15.80
CA ALA A 205 -4.27 -3.57 -15.45
C ALA A 205 -2.87 -3.27 -15.99
N VAL A 206 -2.04 -2.60 -15.19
CA VAL A 206 -0.73 -2.11 -15.62
C VAL A 206 0.27 -3.24 -15.77
N GLY A 207 0.90 -3.33 -16.94
CA GLY A 207 1.81 -4.40 -17.30
C GLY A 207 1.09 -5.71 -17.61
N ALA A 208 -0.21 -5.65 -17.91
CA ALA A 208 -0.96 -6.78 -18.44
C ALA A 208 -0.77 -6.90 -19.95
N ALA A 209 -0.92 -8.11 -20.47
CA ALA A 209 -1.01 -8.35 -21.90
C ALA A 209 -2.47 -8.51 -22.35
N GLN A 210 -2.81 -7.92 -23.50
CA GLN A 210 -4.02 -8.26 -24.24
C GLN A 210 -3.77 -9.59 -24.97
N ASN A 211 -4.65 -10.57 -24.84
CA ASN A 211 -4.65 -11.74 -25.72
C ASN A 211 -5.72 -11.51 -26.79
N PHE A 212 -5.31 -11.14 -28.01
CA PHE A 212 -6.22 -11.03 -29.15
C PHE A 212 -6.59 -12.44 -29.62
N LEU A 213 -7.56 -13.08 -28.96
CA LEU A 213 -8.21 -14.21 -29.58
C LEU A 213 -9.03 -13.68 -30.76
N PRO A 214 -8.90 -14.28 -31.97
CA PRO A 214 -9.70 -13.87 -33.11
C PRO A 214 -11.19 -13.91 -32.76
N PRO A 215 -11.98 -12.91 -33.19
CA PRO A 215 -13.40 -12.78 -32.83
C PRO A 215 -14.26 -14.01 -33.22
N ASP A 216 -13.75 -14.86 -34.12
CA ASP A 216 -14.44 -16.07 -34.58
C ASP A 216 -14.48 -17.22 -33.54
N ILE A 217 -13.71 -17.14 -32.43
CA ILE A 217 -13.65 -18.22 -31.43
C ILE A 217 -14.41 -17.86 -30.14
N ALA A 218 -14.65 -16.58 -29.86
CA ALA A 218 -15.32 -16.13 -28.63
C ALA A 218 -16.75 -15.66 -28.91
N ARG A 219 -17.69 -16.60 -29.04
CA ARG A 219 -19.11 -16.26 -28.84
C ARG A 219 -19.34 -16.05 -27.34
N SER A 220 -19.50 -14.80 -26.91
CA SER A 220 -20.11 -14.49 -25.63
C SER A 220 -21.58 -14.89 -25.69
N SER A 221 -21.90 -16.09 -25.19
CA SER A 221 -23.29 -16.40 -24.86
C SER A 221 -23.64 -15.67 -23.56
N GLU A 222 -24.11 -14.43 -23.68
CA GLU A 222 -24.87 -13.80 -22.61
C GLU A 222 -26.16 -14.59 -22.43
N THR A 223 -26.18 -15.44 -21.40
CA THR A 223 -27.44 -15.89 -20.82
C THR A 223 -27.70 -14.94 -19.67
N GLU A 224 -28.69 -14.06 -19.83
CA GLU A 224 -29.20 -13.21 -18.76
C GLU A 224 -29.52 -14.06 -17.54
N ASN A 225 -28.74 -13.92 -16.47
CA ASN A 225 -29.06 -14.56 -15.21
C ASN A 225 -28.54 -13.73 -14.03
N ILE A 226 -29.51 -13.20 -13.28
CA ILE A 226 -29.43 -12.56 -11.96
C ILE A 226 -28.46 -11.38 -11.91
N VAL A 227 -29.02 -10.16 -11.78
CA VAL A 227 -28.33 -8.86 -11.62
C VAL A 227 -26.98 -9.01 -10.92
N ARG A 228 -25.93 -9.17 -11.72
CA ARG A 228 -24.56 -9.01 -11.26
C ARG A 228 -24.31 -7.49 -11.26
N PRO A 229 -23.67 -6.92 -10.23
CA PRO A 229 -23.13 -5.57 -10.40
C PRO A 229 -22.26 -5.61 -11.65
N ALA A 230 -22.54 -4.73 -12.61
CA ALA A 230 -21.76 -4.64 -13.84
C ALA A 230 -20.29 -4.55 -13.45
N SER A 231 -19.48 -5.54 -13.84
CA SER A 231 -18.05 -5.46 -13.66
C SER A 231 -17.55 -4.34 -14.55
N GLY A 232 -16.92 -3.32 -13.96
CA GLY A 232 -16.31 -2.24 -14.73
C GLY A 232 -15.35 -2.78 -15.79
N GLN A 233 -15.15 -1.99 -16.85
CA GLN A 233 -14.33 -2.36 -17.98
C GLN A 233 -12.86 -2.55 -17.56
N PHE A 234 -12.25 -3.64 -17.97
CA PHE A 234 -10.80 -3.83 -17.81
C PHE A 234 -10.05 -3.40 -19.07
N CYS A 235 -8.94 -2.69 -18.92
CA CYS A 235 -8.05 -2.30 -20.02
C CYS A 235 -6.57 -2.42 -19.62
N THR A 236 -5.68 -2.36 -20.60
CA THR A 236 -4.22 -2.33 -20.35
C THR A 236 -3.72 -0.91 -20.11
N ASP A 237 -2.45 -0.78 -19.70
CA ASP A 237 -1.72 0.50 -19.68
C ASP A 237 -1.51 1.13 -21.07
N ARG A 238 -1.79 0.42 -22.17
CA ARG A 238 -1.67 0.97 -23.53
C ARG A 238 -2.96 1.59 -24.06
N ASP A 239 -4.10 1.10 -23.60
CA ASP A 239 -5.41 1.47 -24.15
C ASP A 239 -6.15 2.46 -23.26
N PHE A 240 -5.62 2.75 -22.06
CA PHE A 240 -6.34 3.52 -21.05
C PHE A 240 -6.65 4.96 -21.47
N GLU A 241 -5.79 5.61 -22.25
CA GLU A 241 -6.04 6.98 -22.73
C GLU A 241 -7.23 7.02 -23.69
N GLU A 242 -7.37 6.02 -24.56
CA GLU A 242 -8.53 5.89 -25.45
C GLU A 242 -9.80 5.59 -24.66
N VAL A 243 -9.74 4.62 -23.72
CA VAL A 243 -10.89 4.24 -22.87
C VAL A 243 -11.36 5.40 -21.99
N LEU A 244 -10.43 6.23 -21.53
CA LEU A 244 -10.73 7.36 -20.65
C LEU A 244 -10.86 8.70 -21.38
N GLU A 245 -10.68 8.73 -22.70
CA GLU A 245 -10.71 9.95 -23.52
C GLU A 245 -9.74 11.04 -23.00
N ILE A 246 -8.57 10.61 -22.52
CA ILE A 246 -7.52 11.50 -22.00
C ILE A 246 -6.57 11.87 -23.15
N ALA A 247 -6.45 13.18 -23.42
CA ALA A 247 -5.53 13.75 -24.41
C ALA A 247 -4.10 13.85 -23.89
#